data_AF-A0A7L4RJP3-F1
#
_entry.id   AF-A0A7L4RJP3-F1
#
_cell.length_a   1.000
_cell.length_b   1.000
_cell.length_c   1.000
_cell.angle_alpha   90.00
_cell.angle_beta   90.00
_cell.angle_gamma   90.00
#
_symmetry.space_group_name_H-M   'P 1'
#
loop_
_entity.id
_entity.type
_entity.pdbx_description
1 polymer ?
#
loop_
_entity_poly.entity_id
_entity_poly.type
_entity_poly.pdbx_seq_one_letter_code
_entity_poly.pdbx_strand_id
1 'polypeptide(L)'
;MKVTLTHIGAFALGRLLAVWSFVLGIIMLIVGSMLLLLLMILGMATSENPVDAFGGGVIGFIIFFVVAVIALVVNSIAAFIFGMIAATVYNIILGIGGGIDLDFRDRGG
;
A
#
# COMPACT_ATOMS: atom_id res chain seq x y z
N MET A 1 18.64 1.56 26.46
CA MET A 1 17.39 0.77 26.28
C MET A 1 16.24 1.49 25.57
N LYS A 2 16.06 2.82 25.66
CA LYS A 2 14.97 3.53 24.95
C LYS A 2 15.11 3.50 23.42
N VAL A 3 16.33 3.53 22.92
CA VAL A 3 16.64 3.57 21.48
C VAL A 3 16.22 2.27 20.78
N THR A 4 16.45 1.09 21.35
CA THR A 4 16.08 -0.19 20.73
C THR A 4 14.56 -0.42 20.62
N LEU A 5 13.78 0.12 21.55
CA LEU A 5 12.30 -0.02 21.54
C LEU A 5 11.66 0.78 20.40
N THR A 6 12.21 1.96 20.07
CA THR A 6 11.69 2.80 18.99
C THR A 6 12.07 2.25 17.60
N HIS A 7 13.19 1.53 17.48
CA HIS A 7 13.62 0.89 16.23
C HIS A 7 12.70 -0.28 15.83
N ILE A 8 12.29 -1.09 16.81
CA ILE A 8 11.30 -2.17 16.59
C ILE A 8 9.94 -1.58 16.22
N GLY A 9 9.54 -0.47 16.84
CA GLY A 9 8.28 0.22 16.57
C GLY A 9 8.17 0.76 15.15
N ALA A 10 9.20 1.44 14.63
CA ALA A 10 9.19 1.99 13.27
C ALA A 10 9.15 0.90 12.20
N PHE A 11 9.91 -0.18 12.39
CA PHE A 11 9.92 -1.33 11.48
C PHE A 11 8.56 -2.07 11.49
N ALA A 12 7.96 -2.23 12.68
CA ALA A 12 6.63 -2.82 12.83
C ALA A 12 5.55 -1.95 12.17
N LEU A 13 5.64 -0.62 12.28
CA LEU A 13 4.68 0.32 11.68
C LEU A 13 4.73 0.27 10.14
N GLY A 14 5.92 0.24 9.53
CA GLY A 14 6.07 0.12 8.08
C GLY A 14 5.47 -1.18 7.53
N ARG A 15 5.68 -2.31 8.23
CA ARG A 15 5.08 -3.60 7.88
C ARG A 15 3.55 -3.58 8.06
N LEU A 16 3.07 -2.98 9.15
CA LEU A 16 1.65 -2.86 9.43
C LEU A 16 0.95 -2.04 8.34
N LEU A 17 1.52 -0.91 7.92
CA LEU A 17 1.00 -0.09 6.83
C LEU A 17 0.96 -0.83 5.50
N ALA A 18 2.01 -1.59 5.16
CA ALA A 18 2.02 -2.42 3.96
C ALA A 18 0.92 -3.49 3.95
N VAL A 19 0.66 -4.12 5.11
CA VAL A 19 -0.43 -5.10 5.25
C VAL A 19 -1.79 -4.40 5.09
N TRP A 20 -2.00 -3.25 5.74
CA TRP A 20 -3.26 -2.52 5.62
C TRP A 20 -3.51 -1.98 4.21
N SER A 21 -2.47 -1.50 3.50
CA SER A 21 -2.61 -1.07 2.11
C SER A 21 -3.01 -2.24 1.19
N PHE A 22 -2.46 -3.43 1.46
CA PHE A 22 -2.82 -4.63 0.71
C PHE A 22 -4.28 -5.05 0.99
N VAL A 23 -4.70 -5.04 2.26
CA VAL A 23 -6.09 -5.35 2.64
C VAL A 23 -7.07 -4.37 2.00
N LEU A 24 -6.81 -3.06 2.08
CA LEU A 24 -7.66 -2.04 1.47
C LEU A 24 -7.72 -2.21 -0.05
N GLY A 25 -6.61 -2.55 -0.68
CA GLY A 25 -6.57 -2.81 -2.12
C GLY A 25 -7.36 -4.06 -2.52
N ILE A 26 -7.38 -5.13 -1.70
CA ILE A 26 -8.26 -6.29 -1.92
C ILE A 26 -9.73 -5.89 -1.82
N ILE A 27 -10.09 -5.08 -0.82
CA ILE A 27 -11.48 -4.59 -0.67
C ILE A 27 -11.89 -3.80 -1.92
N MET A 28 -11.03 -2.89 -2.39
CA MET A 28 -11.29 -2.12 -3.59
C MET A 28 -11.39 -2.98 -4.85
N LEU A 29 -10.58 -4.03 -4.96
CA LEU A 29 -10.67 -5.02 -6.05
C LEU A 29 -12.06 -5.67 -6.05
N ILE A 30 -12.51 -6.18 -4.90
CA ILE A 30 -13.81 -6.84 -4.76
C ILE A 30 -14.94 -5.88 -5.12
N VAL A 31 -14.96 -4.69 -4.50
CA VAL A 31 -16.01 -3.68 -4.73
C VAL A 31 -16.03 -3.23 -6.19
N GLY A 32 -14.86 -2.94 -6.77
CA GLY A 32 -14.74 -2.55 -8.17
C GLY A 32 -15.18 -3.65 -9.13
N SER A 33 -14.82 -4.91 -8.86
CA SER A 33 -15.30 -6.06 -9.62
C SER A 33 -16.82 -6.21 -9.54
N MET A 34 -17.43 -6.03 -8.37
CA MET A 34 -18.89 -6.06 -8.24
C MET A 34 -19.56 -4.94 -9.03
N LEU A 35 -19.02 -3.71 -8.97
CA LEU A 35 -19.54 -2.58 -9.74
C LEU A 35 -19.46 -2.82 -11.25
N LEU A 36 -18.34 -3.37 -11.74
CA LEU A 36 -18.18 -3.74 -13.15
C LEU A 36 -19.15 -4.82 -13.58
N LEU A 37 -19.39 -5.84 -12.75
CA LEU A 37 -20.40 -6.86 -13.02
C LEU A 37 -21.80 -6.25 -13.10
N LEU A 38 -22.15 -5.33 -12.20
CA LEU A 38 -23.43 -4.62 -12.24
C LEU A 38 -23.56 -3.75 -13.50
N LEU A 39 -22.50 -3.03 -13.89
CA LEU A 39 -22.48 -2.25 -15.13
C LEU A 39 -22.61 -3.12 -16.37
N MET A 40 -22.01 -4.31 -16.36
CA MET A 40 -22.13 -5.27 -17.44
C MET A 40 -23.56 -5.82 -17.55
N ILE A 41 -24.19 -6.17 -16.42
CA ILE A 41 -25.60 -6.59 -16.36
C ILE A 41 -26.51 -5.48 -16.88
N LEU A 42 -26.29 -4.23 -16.44
CA LEU A 42 -27.05 -3.07 -16.89
C LEU A 42 -26.87 -2.85 -18.39
N GLY A 43 -25.63 -2.92 -18.88
CA GLY A 43 -25.31 -2.77 -20.30
C GLY A 43 -26.00 -3.81 -21.16
N MET A 44 -26.04 -5.07 -20.73
CA MET A 44 -26.79 -6.13 -21.42
C MET A 44 -28.30 -5.91 -21.37
N ALA A 45 -28.85 -5.40 -20.27
CA ALA A 45 -30.28 -5.15 -20.13
C ALA A 45 -30.76 -3.98 -20.99
N THR A 46 -29.88 -3.03 -21.31
CA THR A 46 -30.21 -1.85 -22.12
C THR A 46 -29.74 -1.93 -23.57
N SER A 47 -28.99 -2.96 -23.97
CA SER A 47 -28.45 -3.03 -25.34
C SER A 47 -29.40 -3.73 -26.31
N GLU A 48 -29.39 -3.26 -27.55
CA GLU A 48 -30.09 -3.91 -28.66
C GLU A 48 -29.42 -5.24 -29.05
N ASN A 49 -28.12 -5.37 -28.79
CA ASN A 49 -27.36 -6.62 -28.94
C ASN A 49 -26.66 -6.98 -27.61
N PRO A 50 -27.22 -7.90 -26.80
CA PRO A 50 -26.65 -8.28 -25.51
C PRO A 50 -25.36 -9.09 -25.63
N VAL A 51 -25.12 -9.76 -26.77
CA VAL A 51 -23.92 -10.58 -26.99
C VAL A 51 -22.69 -9.70 -27.14
N ASP A 52 -22.79 -8.61 -27.91
CA ASP A 52 -21.69 -7.65 -28.08
C ASP A 52 -21.41 -6.89 -26.78
N ALA A 53 -22.48 -6.53 -26.04
CA ALA A 53 -22.36 -5.89 -24.73
C ALA A 53 -21.68 -6.81 -23.70
N PHE A 54 -21.99 -8.11 -23.71
CA PHE A 54 -21.30 -9.10 -22.89
C PHE A 54 -19.81 -9.20 -23.26
N GLY A 55 -19.50 -9.30 -24.56
CA GLY A 55 -18.11 -9.37 -25.03
C GLY A 55 -17.28 -8.16 -24.60
N GLY A 56 -17.81 -6.95 -24.79
CA GLY A 56 -17.17 -5.72 -24.33
C GLY A 56 -17.03 -5.65 -22.82
N GLY A 57 -18.06 -6.09 -22.07
CA GLY A 57 -18.03 -6.16 -20.61
C GLY A 57 -16.97 -7.12 -20.06
N VAL A 58 -16.81 -8.30 -20.67
CA VAL A 58 -15.77 -9.27 -20.29
C VAL A 58 -14.37 -8.70 -20.55
N ILE A 59 -14.15 -8.05 -21.70
CA ILE A 59 -12.87 -7.41 -22.00
C ILE A 59 -12.58 -6.30 -20.99
N GLY A 60 -13.56 -5.45 -20.70
CA GLY A 60 -13.44 -4.40 -19.68
C GLY A 60 -13.11 -4.95 -18.30
N PHE A 61 -13.75 -6.05 -17.90
CA PHE A 61 -13.48 -6.73 -16.64
C PHE A 61 -12.04 -7.28 -16.58
N ILE A 62 -11.56 -7.92 -17.65
CA ILE A 62 -10.19 -8.43 -17.72
C ILE A 62 -9.17 -7.29 -17.59
N ILE A 63 -9.36 -6.19 -18.34
CA ILE A 63 -8.47 -5.03 -18.28
C ILE A 63 -8.45 -4.44 -16.86
N PHE A 64 -9.63 -4.23 -16.27
CA PHE A 64 -9.75 -3.74 -14.90
C PHE A 64 -9.00 -4.65 -13.92
N PHE A 65 -9.22 -5.96 -14.01
CA PHE A 65 -8.61 -6.91 -13.09
C PHE A 65 -7.09 -6.88 -13.18
N VAL A 66 -6.53 -6.86 -14.39
CA VAL A 66 -5.08 -6.77 -14.62
C VAL A 66 -4.53 -5.47 -14.02
N VAL A 67 -5.14 -4.32 -14.34
CA VAL A 67 -4.67 -3.01 -13.84
C VAL A 67 -4.78 -2.93 -12.31
N ALA A 68 -5.88 -3.40 -11.73
CA ALA A 68 -6.10 -3.37 -10.30
C ALA A 68 -5.11 -4.28 -9.54
N VAL A 69 -4.81 -5.47 -10.06
CA VAL A 69 -3.79 -6.36 -9.49
C VAL A 69 -2.40 -5.73 -9.57
N ILE A 70 -2.04 -5.13 -10.71
CA ILE A 70 -0.77 -4.41 -10.85
C ILE A 70 -0.69 -3.27 -9.84
N ALA A 71 -1.73 -2.44 -9.75
CA ALA A 71 -1.77 -1.32 -8.81
C ALA A 71 -1.69 -1.80 -7.35
N LEU A 72 -2.35 -2.90 -6.99
CA LEU A 72 -2.28 -3.51 -5.67
C LEU A 72 -0.84 -3.92 -5.32
N VAL A 73 -0.18 -4.63 -6.22
CA VAL A 73 1.19 -5.10 -6.04
C VAL A 73 2.16 -3.92 -5.95
N VAL A 74 2.08 -2.95 -6.87
CA VAL A 74 2.94 -1.77 -6.89
C VAL A 74 2.77 -0.94 -5.61
N ASN A 75 1.54 -0.66 -5.18
CA ASN A 75 1.31 0.09 -3.95
C ASN A 75 1.81 -0.65 -2.71
N SER A 76 1.66 -1.98 -2.66
CA SER A 76 2.15 -2.78 -1.54
C SER A 76 3.68 -2.78 -1.46
N ILE A 77 4.36 -2.87 -2.60
CA ILE A 77 5.82 -2.75 -2.69
C ILE A 77 6.26 -1.33 -2.29
N ALA A 78 5.58 -0.30 -2.78
CA ALA A 78 5.89 1.08 -2.43
C ALA A 78 5.75 1.32 -0.91
N ALA A 79 4.64 0.89 -0.31
CA ALA A 79 4.41 1.00 1.13
C ALA A 79 5.50 0.27 1.94
N PHE A 80 5.93 -0.90 1.49
CA PHE A 80 7.04 -1.63 2.11
C PHE A 80 8.36 -0.86 2.03
N ILE A 81 8.73 -0.35 0.85
CA ILE A 81 9.95 0.44 0.64
C ILE A 81 9.92 1.72 1.48
N PHE A 82 8.79 2.44 1.50
CA PHE A 82 8.64 3.63 2.34
C PHE A 82 8.79 3.30 3.82
N GLY A 83 8.26 2.16 4.29
CA GLY A 83 8.47 1.68 5.65
C GLY A 83 9.94 1.44 5.98
N MET A 84 10.68 0.82 5.05
CA MET A 84 12.13 0.57 5.19
C MET A 84 12.95 1.88 5.23
N ILE A 85 12.64 2.81 4.33
CA ILE A 85 13.29 4.12 4.28
C ILE A 85 13.01 4.91 5.56
N ALA A 86 11.76 4.96 6.01
CA ALA A 86 11.37 5.66 7.23
C ALA A 86 12.11 5.11 8.47
N ALA A 87 12.23 3.78 8.59
CA ALA A 87 13.01 3.14 9.65
C ALA A 87 14.51 3.52 9.57
N THR A 88 15.06 3.58 8.36
CA THR A 88 16.48 3.94 8.13
C THR A 88 16.75 5.40 8.48
N VAL A 89 15.91 6.32 8.00
CA VAL A 89 16.01 7.77 8.30
C VAL A 89 15.86 8.01 9.81
N TYR A 90 14.92 7.33 10.46
CA TYR A 90 14.75 7.42 11.90
C TYR A 90 16.01 6.97 12.67
N ASN A 91 16.66 5.89 12.24
CA ASN A 91 17.92 5.43 12.82
C ASN A 91 19.06 6.43 12.64
N ILE A 92 19.13 7.09 11.47
CA ILE A 92 20.14 8.14 11.22
C ILE A 92 19.90 9.34 12.14
N ILE A 93 18.66 9.82 12.24
CA ILE A 93 18.32 10.98 13.08
C ILE A 93 18.60 10.70 14.56
N LEU A 94 18.22 9.52 15.08
CA LEU A 94 18.51 9.14 16.46
C LEU A 94 20.00 8.86 16.70
N GLY A 95 20.71 8.30 15.71
CA GLY A 95 22.16 8.09 15.78
C GLY A 95 22.95 9.40 15.81
N ILE A 96 22.50 10.42 15.08
CA ILE A 96 23.08 11.77 15.10
C ILE A 96 22.69 12.53 16.38
N GLY A 97 21.44 12.41 16.84
CA GLY A 97 20.98 13.07 18.07
C GLY A 97 21.57 12.49 19.36
N GLY A 98 21.86 11.19 19.39
CA GLY A 98 22.49 10.51 20.54
C GLY A 98 24.00 10.70 20.64
N GLY A 99 24.67 11.07 19.54
CA GLY A 99 26.11 11.38 19.52
C GLY A 99 26.42 12.82 19.92
N ILE A 100 25.53 13.77 19.62
CA ILE A 100 25.72 15.19 19.97
C ILE A 100 25.52 15.43 21.48
N ASP A 101 24.65 14.66 22.15
CA ASP A 101 24.35 14.82 23.58
C ASP A 101 25.37 14.14 24.52
N LEU A 102 26.24 13.27 24.00
CA LEU A 102 27.28 12.59 24.80
C LEU A 102 28.58 13.39 24.87
N ASP A 103 28.85 14.29 23.92
CA ASP A 103 30.11 15.03 23.85
C ASP A 103 30.13 16.28 24.77
N PHE A 104 28.98 16.70 25.30
CA PHE A 104 28.88 17.81 26.27
C PHE A 104 29.01 17.36 27.74
N ARG A 105 28.89 16.05 28.02
CA ARG A 105 28.96 15.55 29.41
C ARG A 105 30.37 15.18 29.85
N ASP A 106 31.30 14.96 28.91
CA ASP A 106 32.71 14.63 29.18
C ASP A 106 33.67 15.83 29.15
N ARG A 107 33.19 17.04 28.85
CA ARG A 107 34.02 18.28 28.87
C ARG A 107 33.85 19.15 30.12
N GLY A 108 33.16 18.64 31.15
CA GLY A 108 32.85 19.35 32.39
C GLY A 108 33.55 18.80 33.64
N GLY A 109 34.65 18.07 33.49
CA GLY A 109 35.51 17.61 34.59
C GLY A 109 36.66 18.57 34.86
#